data_AF-A0A532AXU8-F1
#
_entry.id   AF-A0A532AXU8-F1
#
_cell.length_a   1.000
_cell.length_b   1.000
_cell.length_c   1.000
_cell.angle_alpha   90.00
_cell.angle_beta   90.00
_cell.angle_gamma   90.00
#
_symmetry.space_group_name_H-M   'P 1'
#
loop_
_entity.id
_entity.type
_entity.pdbx_description
1 polymer ?
#
loop_
_entity_poly.entity_id
_entity_poly.type
_entity_poly.pdbx_seq_one_letter_code
_entity_poly.pdbx_strand_id
1 'polypeptide(L)'
;GSTAGFHFIGLDDKTTSPLNRIQVGISPHLHADIPRRVAWLHATADGKEPNRFRPLSFAPPATWNDAGEIAYSPAEMAMPCFMPEDAARFGATWQCGGGTVCTQLATVSGVRTKLAQCLLPKDSESMFSGHPCLTGSIASNPAQPFNDRYTITGQFAAFAPSISRAAYTCRPPKIGVPAGIAYRGC
;
A
#
# COMPACT_ATOMS: atom_id res chain seq x y z
N GLY A 1 46.32 1.41 -11.58
CA GLY A 1 45.32 2.47 -11.33
C GLY A 1 43.97 1.92 -11.70
N SER A 2 43.01 1.90 -10.78
CA SER A 2 41.62 1.60 -11.11
C SER A 2 40.88 2.92 -11.24
N THR A 3 40.59 3.33 -12.46
CA THR A 3 39.56 4.35 -12.67
C THR A 3 38.26 3.74 -12.17
N ALA A 4 37.71 4.24 -11.07
CA ALA A 4 36.37 3.86 -10.65
C ALA A 4 35.42 4.26 -11.79
N GLY A 5 34.68 3.29 -12.31
CA GLY A 5 33.63 3.56 -13.30
C GLY A 5 32.51 4.42 -12.71
N PHE A 6 31.60 4.88 -13.55
CA PHE A 6 30.39 5.55 -13.07
C PHE A 6 29.48 4.54 -12.36
N HIS A 7 29.12 4.84 -11.12
CA HIS A 7 28.04 4.14 -10.43
C HIS A 7 26.72 4.81 -10.79
N PHE A 8 25.76 4.02 -11.27
CA PHE A 8 24.40 4.50 -11.46
C PHE A 8 23.61 4.37 -10.17
N ILE A 9 22.62 5.24 -10.01
CA ILE A 9 21.68 5.20 -8.90
C ILE A 9 20.99 3.82 -8.88
N GLY A 10 21.08 3.11 -7.74
CA GLY A 10 20.54 1.76 -7.59
C GLY A 10 21.49 0.84 -6.84
N LEU A 11 21.32 -0.47 -7.09
CA LEU A 11 22.10 -1.53 -6.46
C LEU A 11 23.02 -2.15 -7.51
N ASP A 12 24.33 -2.11 -7.28
CA ASP A 12 25.30 -2.78 -8.16
C ASP A 12 25.03 -4.29 -8.22
N ASP A 13 25.30 -4.88 -9.38
CA ASP A 13 25.11 -6.30 -9.66
C ASP A 13 25.79 -7.20 -8.61
N LYS A 14 25.22 -8.39 -8.38
CA LYS A 14 25.74 -9.34 -7.37
C LYS A 14 27.12 -9.90 -7.71
N THR A 15 27.54 -9.84 -8.97
CA THR A 15 28.85 -10.27 -9.45
C THR A 15 29.92 -9.17 -9.37
N THR A 16 29.53 -7.92 -9.08
CA THR A 16 30.48 -6.81 -8.86
C THR A 16 31.33 -7.09 -7.62
N SER A 17 32.64 -6.81 -7.73
CA SER A 17 33.58 -6.94 -6.62
C SER A 17 33.05 -6.27 -5.35
N PRO A 18 33.03 -6.95 -4.19
CA PRO A 18 32.55 -6.39 -2.93
C PRO A 18 33.26 -5.09 -2.54
N LEU A 19 34.52 -4.91 -2.96
CA LEU A 19 35.33 -3.72 -2.68
C LEU A 19 34.91 -2.49 -3.50
N ASN A 20 34.13 -2.68 -4.56
CA ASN A 20 33.64 -1.60 -5.42
C ASN A 20 32.12 -1.62 -5.55
N ARG A 21 31.42 -2.38 -4.71
CA ARG A 21 29.96 -2.51 -4.78
C ARG A 21 29.31 -1.41 -3.95
N ILE A 22 28.50 -0.57 -4.58
CA ILE A 22 27.79 0.53 -3.93
C ILE A 22 26.29 0.29 -4.01
N GLN A 23 25.59 0.64 -2.93
CA GLN A 23 24.14 0.79 -2.90
C GLN A 23 23.81 2.27 -2.75
N VAL A 24 23.34 2.89 -3.82
CA VAL A 24 22.85 4.26 -3.79
C VAL A 24 21.35 4.21 -3.52
N GLY A 25 20.90 4.89 -2.47
CA GLY A 25 19.49 4.93 -2.10
C GLY A 25 18.61 5.43 -3.25
N ILE A 26 17.56 4.69 -3.55
CA ILE A 26 16.54 5.07 -4.53
C ILE A 26 15.21 5.34 -3.84
N SER A 27 14.39 6.20 -4.44
CA SER A 27 13.04 6.41 -3.92
C SER A 27 12.26 5.08 -3.97
N PRO A 28 11.39 4.81 -3.00
CA PRO A 28 10.51 3.63 -3.04
C PRO A 28 9.69 3.56 -4.34
N HIS A 29 9.34 4.73 -4.90
CA HIS A 29 8.68 4.82 -6.20
C HIS A 29 9.55 4.32 -7.35
N LEU A 30 10.84 4.70 -7.39
CA LEU A 30 11.75 4.19 -8.41
C LEU A 30 11.96 2.68 -8.22
N HIS A 31 12.15 2.22 -6.99
CA HIS A 31 12.33 0.80 -6.69
C HIS A 31 11.14 -0.05 -7.19
N ALA A 32 9.91 0.36 -6.89
CA ALA A 32 8.70 -0.33 -7.33
C ALA A 32 8.49 -0.30 -8.86
N ASP A 33 9.04 0.71 -9.56
CA ASP A 33 8.90 0.88 -11.02
C ASP A 33 9.97 0.12 -11.83
N ILE A 34 11.05 -0.39 -11.21
CA ILE A 34 12.14 -1.10 -11.90
C ILE A 34 11.62 -2.27 -12.77
N PRO A 35 10.77 -3.20 -12.27
CA PRO A 35 10.29 -4.32 -13.08
C PRO A 35 9.56 -3.87 -14.35
N ARG A 36 8.75 -2.81 -14.26
CA ARG A 36 8.03 -2.24 -15.41
C ARG A 36 8.99 -1.64 -16.43
N ARG A 37 10.03 -0.94 -15.97
CA ARG A 37 11.07 -0.37 -16.85
C ARG A 37 11.85 -1.43 -17.58
N VAL A 38 12.19 -2.53 -16.91
CA VAL A 38 12.86 -3.68 -17.53
C VAL A 38 11.99 -4.27 -18.64
N ALA A 39 10.72 -4.56 -18.35
CA ALA A 39 9.78 -5.06 -19.37
C ALA A 39 9.59 -4.10 -20.54
N TRP A 40 9.52 -2.79 -20.27
CA TRP A 40 9.44 -1.76 -21.31
C TRP A 40 10.65 -1.78 -22.25
N LEU A 41 11.86 -1.86 -21.69
CA LEU A 41 13.10 -1.91 -22.47
C LEU A 41 13.17 -3.16 -23.33
N HIS A 42 12.77 -4.33 -22.80
CA HIS A 42 12.68 -5.57 -23.57
C HIS A 42 11.71 -5.45 -24.75
N ALA A 43 10.48 -4.97 -24.51
CA ALA A 43 9.50 -4.79 -25.59
C ALA A 43 10.02 -3.83 -26.67
N THR A 44 10.67 -2.74 -26.28
CA THR A 44 11.25 -1.77 -27.22
C THR A 44 12.38 -2.39 -28.05
N ALA A 45 13.27 -3.16 -27.41
CA ALA A 45 14.38 -3.83 -28.09
C ALA A 45 13.90 -4.90 -29.09
N ASP A 46 12.78 -5.55 -28.78
CA ASP A 46 12.14 -6.55 -29.64
C ASP A 46 11.27 -5.93 -30.76
N GLY A 47 11.18 -4.60 -30.85
CA GLY A 47 10.30 -3.91 -31.81
C GLY A 47 8.80 -4.10 -31.54
N LYS A 48 8.43 -4.49 -30.32
CA LYS A 48 7.04 -4.62 -29.85
C LYS A 48 6.57 -3.31 -29.23
N GLU A 49 5.25 -3.11 -29.20
CA GLU A 49 4.65 -1.99 -28.47
C GLU A 49 4.74 -2.23 -26.95
N PRO A 50 5.41 -1.37 -26.15
CA PRO A 50 5.51 -1.56 -24.72
C PRO A 50 4.18 -1.40 -23.98
N ASN A 51 4.01 -2.10 -22.87
CA ASN A 51 2.83 -1.91 -22.01
C ASN A 51 2.80 -0.49 -21.42
N ARG A 52 1.81 0.30 -21.84
CA ARG A 52 1.62 1.70 -21.42
C ARG A 52 0.89 1.87 -20.09
N PHE A 53 0.41 0.79 -19.48
CA PHE A 53 -0.27 0.86 -18.19
C PHE A 53 0.70 1.35 -17.10
N ARG A 54 0.27 2.36 -16.35
CA ARG A 54 1.02 2.93 -15.24
C ARG A 54 0.31 2.54 -13.94
N PRO A 55 0.92 1.68 -13.10
CA PRO A 55 0.31 1.29 -11.84
C PRO A 55 0.29 2.50 -10.89
N LEU A 56 -0.57 2.44 -9.88
CA LEU A 56 -0.51 3.39 -8.79
C LEU A 56 0.77 3.19 -7.99
N SER A 57 1.30 4.26 -7.42
CA SER A 57 2.57 4.25 -6.69
C SER A 57 2.60 3.35 -5.45
N PHE A 58 1.42 2.93 -4.99
CA PHE A 58 1.20 2.05 -3.85
C PHE A 58 0.70 0.66 -4.27
N ALA A 59 0.74 0.34 -5.56
CA ALA A 59 0.37 -0.98 -6.03
C ALA A 59 1.33 -2.05 -5.49
N PRO A 60 0.83 -3.26 -5.20
CA PRO A 60 1.66 -4.39 -4.86
C PRO A 60 2.72 -4.63 -5.95
N PRO A 61 3.84 -5.28 -5.60
CA PRO A 61 4.78 -5.78 -6.60
C PRO A 61 4.06 -6.59 -7.67
N ALA A 62 4.40 -6.42 -8.95
CA ALA A 62 3.77 -7.13 -10.05
C ALA A 62 4.81 -7.68 -11.03
N THR A 63 4.49 -8.80 -11.66
CA THR A 63 5.20 -9.25 -12.85
C THR A 63 4.59 -8.59 -14.09
N TRP A 64 5.45 -8.03 -14.93
CA TRP A 64 5.08 -7.37 -16.18
C TRP A 64 5.48 -8.28 -17.33
N ASN A 65 4.53 -8.65 -18.20
CA ASN A 65 4.83 -9.41 -19.40
C ASN A 65 4.58 -8.61 -20.69
N ASP A 66 5.17 -9.08 -21.78
CA ASP A 66 5.04 -8.48 -23.12
C ASP A 66 3.61 -8.52 -23.66
N ALA A 67 2.75 -9.39 -23.13
CA ALA A 67 1.36 -9.53 -23.53
C ALA A 67 0.44 -8.45 -22.93
N GLY A 68 1.00 -7.54 -22.12
CA GLY A 68 0.24 -6.49 -21.46
C GLY A 68 -0.49 -6.95 -20.20
N GLU A 69 -0.32 -8.21 -19.79
CA GLU A 69 -0.92 -8.73 -18.57
C GLU A 69 -0.09 -8.28 -17.35
N ILE A 70 -0.81 -7.91 -16.29
CA ILE A 70 -0.23 -7.47 -15.04
C ILE A 70 -0.72 -8.43 -13.97
N ALA A 71 0.20 -9.25 -13.46
CA ALA A 71 -0.07 -10.13 -12.34
C ALA A 71 0.52 -9.48 -11.09
N TYR A 72 -0.34 -8.79 -10.33
CA TYR A 72 0.01 -8.30 -9.00
C TYR A 72 0.26 -9.48 -8.07
N SER A 73 1.31 -9.39 -7.28
CA SER A 73 1.48 -10.19 -6.08
C SER A 73 0.39 -9.78 -5.07
N PRO A 74 0.01 -10.68 -4.14
CA PRO A 74 -0.92 -10.31 -3.08
C PRO A 74 -0.41 -9.10 -2.29
N ALA A 75 -1.28 -8.13 -2.06
CA ALA A 75 -1.01 -6.96 -1.24
C ALA A 75 -0.73 -7.37 0.21
N GLU A 76 0.32 -6.82 0.80
CA GLU A 76 0.71 -7.10 2.18
C GLU A 76 -0.19 -6.37 3.20
N MET A 77 -0.05 -6.73 4.46
CA MET A 77 -0.77 -6.10 5.55
C MET A 77 -0.57 -4.58 5.56
N ALA A 78 -1.64 -3.84 5.81
CA ALA A 78 -1.74 -2.38 5.76
C ALA A 78 -1.50 -1.72 4.39
N MET A 79 -1.17 -2.48 3.34
CA MET A 79 -1.16 -1.94 1.98
C MET A 79 -2.58 -1.54 1.55
N PRO A 80 -2.71 -0.51 0.68
CA PRO A 80 -4.00 -0.18 0.10
C PRO A 80 -4.57 -1.33 -0.71
N CYS A 81 -5.89 -1.45 -0.71
CA CYS A 81 -6.63 -2.42 -1.50
C CYS A 81 -7.85 -1.76 -2.14
N PHE A 82 -8.40 -2.41 -3.15
CA PHE A 82 -9.66 -2.01 -3.74
C PHE A 82 -10.78 -2.93 -3.30
N MET A 83 -11.93 -2.34 -2.97
CA MET A 83 -13.14 -3.11 -2.79
C MET A 83 -13.48 -3.82 -4.12
N PRO A 84 -14.15 -4.99 -4.09
CA PRO A 84 -14.41 -5.78 -5.29
C PRO A 84 -15.07 -4.99 -6.44
N GLU A 85 -15.95 -4.04 -6.11
CA GLU A 85 -16.64 -3.17 -7.07
C GLU A 85 -15.72 -2.21 -7.84
N ASP A 86 -14.54 -1.90 -7.28
CA ASP A 86 -13.56 -0.98 -7.87
C ASP A 86 -12.33 -1.71 -8.44
N ALA A 87 -12.02 -2.91 -7.96
CA ALA A 87 -10.81 -3.66 -8.33
C ALA A 87 -10.65 -3.88 -9.85
N ALA A 88 -11.76 -4.13 -10.56
CA ALA A 88 -11.75 -4.33 -12.02
C ALA A 88 -11.17 -3.13 -12.80
N ARG A 89 -11.19 -1.92 -12.24
CA ARG A 89 -10.66 -0.70 -12.88
C ARG A 89 -9.16 -0.49 -12.68
N PHE A 90 -8.55 -1.21 -11.74
CA PHE A 90 -7.15 -1.02 -11.33
C PHE A 90 -6.27 -2.25 -11.60
N GLY A 91 -6.83 -3.26 -12.27
CA GLY A 91 -6.21 -4.54 -12.55
C GLY A 91 -6.84 -5.64 -11.69
N ALA A 92 -7.44 -6.64 -12.34
CA ALA A 92 -8.30 -7.64 -11.69
C ALA A 92 -7.57 -8.56 -10.67
N THR A 93 -6.24 -8.49 -10.59
CA THR A 93 -5.41 -9.35 -9.73
C THR A 93 -5.00 -8.70 -8.41
N TRP A 94 -5.34 -7.42 -8.16
CA TRP A 94 -5.00 -6.75 -6.90
C TRP A 94 -5.89 -7.25 -5.75
N GLN A 95 -5.33 -8.15 -4.93
CA GLN A 95 -6.04 -8.78 -3.81
C GLN A 95 -5.16 -8.78 -2.56
N CYS A 96 -5.80 -8.81 -1.38
CA CYS A 96 -5.09 -8.91 -0.11
C CYS A 96 -4.51 -10.32 0.10
N GLY A 97 -3.29 -10.38 0.62
CA GLY A 97 -2.60 -11.62 0.98
C GLY A 97 -2.51 -11.85 2.49
N GLY A 98 -1.78 -12.89 2.89
CA GLY A 98 -1.38 -13.09 4.30
C GLY A 98 -2.53 -13.23 5.30
N GLY A 99 -3.69 -13.74 4.86
CA GLY A 99 -4.86 -13.88 5.72
C GLY A 99 -5.57 -12.57 6.06
N THR A 100 -5.24 -11.49 5.36
CA THR A 100 -5.91 -10.19 5.52
C THR A 100 -7.11 -10.06 4.58
N VAL A 101 -8.04 -9.18 4.93
CA VAL A 101 -9.23 -8.85 4.14
C VAL A 101 -9.21 -7.38 3.78
N CYS A 102 -9.70 -7.05 2.57
CA CYS A 102 -9.80 -5.66 2.15
C CYS A 102 -10.87 -4.95 2.98
N THR A 103 -10.42 -4.12 3.91
CA THR A 103 -11.29 -3.47 4.90
C THR A 103 -11.41 -2.00 4.56
N GLN A 104 -12.65 -1.56 4.33
CA GLN A 104 -12.97 -0.15 4.14
C GLN A 104 -12.71 0.65 5.43
N LEU A 105 -11.91 1.71 5.33
CA LEU A 105 -11.61 2.63 6.43
C LEU A 105 -12.40 3.93 6.34
N ALA A 106 -12.58 4.44 5.12
CA ALA A 106 -13.33 5.67 4.90
C ALA A 106 -14.01 5.73 3.52
N THR A 107 -15.16 6.38 3.46
CA THR A 107 -15.65 7.01 2.22
C THR A 107 -15.21 8.48 2.20
N VAL A 108 -15.06 9.06 1.01
CA VAL A 108 -14.73 10.48 0.85
C VAL A 108 -15.66 11.08 -0.18
N SER A 109 -16.23 12.25 0.12
CA SER A 109 -17.08 12.97 -0.84
C SER A 109 -16.29 13.35 -2.09
N GLY A 110 -16.81 13.02 -3.27
CA GLY A 110 -16.21 13.42 -4.56
C GLY A 110 -15.33 12.37 -5.24
N VAL A 111 -15.03 11.25 -4.58
CA VAL A 111 -14.36 10.10 -5.20
C VAL A 111 -15.22 8.83 -5.05
N ARG A 112 -15.26 8.01 -6.09
CA ARG A 112 -16.01 6.74 -6.08
C ARG A 112 -15.30 5.67 -5.25
N THR A 113 -13.97 5.64 -5.34
CA THR A 113 -13.15 4.65 -4.65
C THR A 113 -13.15 4.89 -3.15
N LYS A 114 -13.34 3.82 -2.39
CA LYS A 114 -13.21 3.81 -0.94
C LYS A 114 -11.75 3.79 -0.50
N LEU A 115 -11.43 4.49 0.59
CA LEU A 115 -10.15 4.29 1.27
C LEU A 115 -10.23 2.94 1.98
N ALA A 116 -9.44 1.96 1.53
CA ALA A 116 -9.40 0.62 2.10
C ALA A 116 -7.97 0.10 2.21
N GLN A 117 -7.76 -0.81 3.16
CA GLN A 117 -6.47 -1.45 3.43
C GLN A 117 -6.64 -2.94 3.67
N CYS A 118 -5.59 -3.71 3.38
CA CYS A 118 -5.49 -5.12 3.72
C CYS A 118 -5.25 -5.28 5.22
N LEU A 119 -6.29 -5.60 5.97
CA LEU A 119 -6.27 -5.66 7.43
C LEU A 119 -6.64 -7.03 7.96
N LEU A 120 -6.24 -7.33 9.20
CA LEU A 120 -6.63 -8.56 9.85
C LEU A 120 -8.16 -8.61 10.01
N PRO A 121 -8.77 -9.80 9.85
CA PRO A 121 -10.17 -10.01 10.21
C PRO A 121 -10.47 -9.56 11.64
N LYS A 122 -11.73 -9.15 11.87
CA LYS A 122 -12.23 -8.64 13.16
C LYS A 122 -11.88 -9.52 14.36
N ASP A 123 -11.90 -10.83 14.16
CA ASP A 123 -11.74 -11.90 15.14
C ASP A 123 -10.33 -12.52 15.13
N SER A 124 -9.37 -11.90 14.44
CA SER A 124 -8.00 -12.41 14.37
C SER A 124 -7.30 -12.40 15.74
N GLU A 125 -6.75 -13.55 16.13
CA GLU A 125 -5.88 -13.71 17.30
C GLU A 125 -4.54 -12.99 17.14
N SER A 126 -4.15 -12.66 15.90
CA SER A 126 -2.89 -11.98 15.55
C SER A 126 -3.00 -10.45 15.63
N MET A 127 -4.07 -9.91 16.22
CA MET A 127 -4.29 -8.48 16.38
C MET A 127 -3.11 -7.81 17.12
N PHE A 128 -2.78 -6.58 16.73
CA PHE A 128 -1.65 -5.82 17.29
C PHE A 128 -2.00 -4.34 17.53
N SER A 129 -1.26 -3.69 18.42
CA SER A 129 -1.39 -2.25 18.68
C SER A 129 -0.99 -1.44 17.43
N GLY A 130 -1.81 -0.47 17.04
CA GLY A 130 -1.64 0.30 15.80
C GLY A 130 -2.51 -0.20 14.64
N HIS A 131 -3.15 -1.35 14.78
CA HIS A 131 -4.13 -1.83 13.80
C HIS A 131 -5.34 -0.88 13.73
N PRO A 132 -5.80 -0.43 12.55
CA PRO A 132 -7.01 0.40 12.45
C PRO A 132 -8.23 -0.32 13.05
N CYS A 133 -9.17 0.42 13.60
CA CYS A 133 -10.31 -0.18 14.31
C CYS A 133 -11.68 0.44 14.01
N LEU A 134 -11.71 1.58 13.32
CA LEU A 134 -12.93 2.32 12.99
C LEU A 134 -13.13 2.45 11.48
N THR A 135 -14.38 2.55 11.10
CA THR A 135 -14.80 3.00 9.77
C THR A 135 -15.45 4.37 9.88
N GLY A 136 -15.47 5.11 8.77
CA GLY A 136 -16.04 6.46 8.77
C GLY A 136 -16.28 7.05 7.39
N SER A 137 -16.62 8.33 7.39
CA SER A 137 -16.74 9.17 6.21
C SER A 137 -15.94 10.46 6.39
N ILE A 138 -15.27 10.89 5.33
CA ILE A 138 -14.56 12.17 5.26
C ILE A 138 -15.42 13.15 4.45
N ALA A 139 -15.80 14.25 5.09
CA ALA A 139 -16.42 15.39 4.45
C ALA A 139 -15.36 16.49 4.27
N SER A 140 -15.14 16.88 3.01
CA SER A 140 -14.21 17.98 2.73
C SER A 140 -14.86 19.33 2.96
N ASN A 141 -14.08 20.30 3.42
CA ASN A 141 -14.53 21.68 3.60
C ASN A 141 -13.83 22.60 2.58
N PRO A 142 -14.48 22.93 1.44
CA PRO A 142 -13.84 23.72 0.39
C PRO A 142 -13.44 25.13 0.85
N ALA A 143 -14.18 25.71 1.79
CA ALA A 143 -13.88 27.04 2.34
C ALA A 143 -12.72 27.03 3.34
N GLN A 144 -12.44 25.86 3.94
CA GLN A 144 -11.32 25.65 4.87
C GLN A 144 -10.67 24.28 4.60
N PRO A 145 -9.83 24.16 3.56
CA PRO A 145 -9.28 22.86 3.12
C PRO A 145 -8.45 22.11 4.17
N PHE A 146 -8.03 22.80 5.23
CA PHE A 146 -7.34 22.22 6.38
C PHE A 146 -8.28 21.62 7.43
N ASN A 147 -9.60 21.76 7.26
CA ASN A 147 -10.63 21.44 8.25
C ASN A 147 -11.61 20.37 7.73
N ASP A 148 -11.08 19.39 6.99
CA ASP A 148 -11.81 18.18 6.62
C ASP A 148 -12.21 17.40 7.87
N ARG A 149 -13.40 16.79 7.84
CA ARG A 149 -14.00 16.12 9.01
C ARG A 149 -14.19 14.64 8.77
N TYR A 150 -13.62 13.84 9.66
CA TYR A 150 -13.87 12.41 9.74
C TYR A 150 -14.99 12.12 10.75
N THR A 151 -16.08 11.54 10.26
CA THR A 151 -17.20 11.07 11.09
C THR A 151 -17.13 9.56 11.21
N ILE A 152 -17.08 9.05 12.44
CA ILE A 152 -17.07 7.61 12.72
C ILE A 152 -18.43 7.02 12.34
N THR A 153 -18.44 5.97 11.53
CA THR A 153 -19.64 5.23 11.14
C THR A 153 -19.69 3.82 11.72
N GLY A 154 -18.57 3.30 12.22
CA GLY A 154 -18.53 2.00 12.85
C GLY A 154 -17.19 1.65 13.48
N GLN A 155 -17.17 0.51 14.17
CA GLN A 155 -15.98 -0.11 14.74
C GLN A 155 -15.93 -1.57 14.29
N PHE A 156 -14.78 -2.00 13.75
CA PHE A 156 -14.61 -3.34 13.22
C PHE A 156 -13.54 -4.17 13.95
N ALA A 157 -12.72 -3.56 14.81
CA ALA A 157 -11.72 -4.25 15.62
C ALA A 157 -11.57 -3.61 17.02
N ALA A 158 -10.81 -4.26 17.90
CA ALA A 158 -10.41 -3.74 19.21
C ALA A 158 -11.59 -3.32 20.12
N PHE A 159 -12.50 -4.26 20.37
CA PHE A 159 -13.77 -4.04 21.09
C PHE A 159 -13.68 -4.02 22.62
N ALA A 160 -12.49 -4.10 23.21
CA ALA A 160 -12.40 -4.03 24.66
C ALA A 160 -12.99 -2.69 25.16
N PRO A 161 -13.79 -2.70 26.23
CA PRO A 161 -14.47 -1.50 26.73
C PRO A 161 -13.51 -0.54 27.45
N SER A 162 -12.39 -1.06 27.95
CA SER A 162 -11.41 -0.32 28.75
C SER A 162 -10.00 -0.84 28.53
N ILE A 163 -9.01 0.03 28.77
CA ILE A 163 -7.61 -0.29 28.54
C ILE A 163 -7.21 -1.45 29.45
N SER A 164 -6.63 -2.48 28.86
CA SER A 164 -6.14 -3.65 29.58
C SER A 164 -4.81 -4.12 29.01
N ARG A 165 -4.13 -5.02 29.73
CA ARG A 165 -2.91 -5.69 29.27
C ARG A 165 -3.17 -6.96 28.44
N ALA A 166 -4.43 -7.33 28.23
CA ALA A 166 -4.79 -8.58 27.56
C ALA A 166 -5.57 -8.35 26.26
N ALA A 167 -6.51 -7.41 26.26
CA ALA A 167 -7.40 -7.12 25.14
C ALA A 167 -7.18 -5.70 24.58
N TYR A 168 -7.42 -5.56 23.27
CA TYR A 168 -7.28 -4.30 22.55
C TYR A 168 -8.52 -3.44 22.66
N THR A 169 -8.31 -2.17 23.00
CA THR A 169 -9.30 -1.08 22.92
C THR A 169 -9.08 -0.24 21.68
N CYS A 170 -10.14 0.30 21.11
CA CYS A 170 -10.04 1.23 19.99
C CYS A 170 -9.90 2.67 20.49
N ARG A 171 -8.82 3.36 20.11
CA ARG A 171 -8.60 4.78 20.43
C ARG A 171 -9.12 5.66 19.29
N PRO A 172 -9.92 6.70 19.59
CA PRO A 172 -10.49 7.56 18.57
C PRO A 172 -9.43 8.40 17.85
N PRO A 173 -9.70 8.81 16.60
CA PRO A 173 -8.77 9.55 15.75
C PRO A 173 -8.68 11.02 16.17
N LYS A 174 -7.91 11.34 17.22
CA LYS A 174 -7.78 12.72 17.73
C LYS A 174 -6.63 13.55 17.11
N ILE A 175 -5.81 12.98 16.23
CA ILE A 175 -4.57 13.60 15.72
C ILE A 175 -4.36 13.45 14.21
N GLY A 176 -5.43 13.42 13.43
CA GLY A 176 -5.34 13.43 11.96
C GLY A 176 -5.06 12.08 11.30
N VAL A 177 -5.12 10.97 12.03
CA VAL A 177 -5.10 9.61 11.45
C VAL A 177 -6.54 9.09 11.39
N PRO A 178 -7.16 8.93 10.21
CA PRO A 178 -8.49 8.34 10.10
C PRO A 178 -8.49 6.88 10.59
N ALA A 179 -9.67 6.33 10.89
CA ALA A 179 -9.88 4.93 11.31
C ALA A 179 -9.45 4.53 12.74
N GLY A 180 -8.96 5.46 13.57
CA GLY A 180 -8.57 5.13 14.95
C GLY A 180 -7.46 4.07 15.01
N ILE A 181 -7.04 3.71 16.23
CA ILE A 181 -5.99 2.70 16.41
C ILE A 181 -6.30 1.75 17.57
N ALA A 182 -6.10 0.47 17.35
CA ALA A 182 -6.11 -0.55 18.38
C ALA A 182 -4.95 -0.29 19.35
N TYR A 183 -5.22 -0.40 20.64
CA TYR A 183 -4.24 -0.18 21.69
C TYR A 183 -4.48 -1.13 22.85
N ARG A 184 -3.39 -1.75 23.32
CA ARG A 184 -3.30 -2.51 24.57
C ARG A 184 -2.36 -1.78 25.51
N GLY A 185 -2.68 -1.76 26.80
CA GLY A 185 -1.82 -1.18 27.82
C GLY A 185 -0.47 -1.90 27.88
N CYS A 186 0.60 -1.11 27.99
CA CYS A 186 1.96 -1.60 28.23
C CYS A 186 2.16 -2.09 29.68
#